data_AF-A0A4P7JI29-F1
#
_entry.id   AF-A0A4P7JI29-F1
#
_cell.length_a   1.000
_cell.length_b   1.000
_cell.length_c   1.000
_cell.angle_alpha   90.00
_cell.angle_beta   90.00
_cell.angle_gamma   90.00
#
_symmetry.space_group_name_H-M   'P 1'
#
loop_
_entity.id
_entity.type
_entity.pdbx_description
1 polymer ?
#
loop_
_entity_poly.entity_id
_entity_poly.type
_entity_poly.pdbx_seq_one_letter_code
_entity_poly.pdbx_strand_id
1 'polypeptide(L)'
;MQSDYQIREGFTANVIHVGNEQTPVLIIDDFLMSIEALKQCAYNDVDFKQDQYSFYPGCRTRLPDEYANTCLNFLLGGIRKIYQLQGNVKPHPYNLYYSLITLAEQDLVPLQRIPHFDTNYHYHFAILHYLDDKPHGGTGLFRHKQTGFERINEQRKQTYFDSLQRHFDAHGEPEAKYCIESNELFELYYQIDYKPNRLVIYPGNLLHSTIVNTETDVSADPKQGRLTANMFVDFK
;
A
#
# COMPACT_ATOMS: atom_id res chain seq x y z
N MET A 1 21.85 -5.31 -23.25
CA MET A 1 21.94 -5.97 -21.94
C MET A 1 20.54 -6.38 -21.56
N GLN A 2 20.39 -7.58 -21.05
CA GLN A 2 19.09 -8.11 -20.63
C GLN A 2 18.74 -7.44 -19.29
N SER A 3 17.54 -6.87 -19.15
CA SER A 3 17.13 -6.16 -17.94
C SER A 3 17.18 -7.08 -16.72
N ASP A 4 17.62 -6.56 -15.58
CA ASP A 4 17.64 -7.28 -14.30
C ASP A 4 16.22 -7.47 -13.72
N TYR A 5 15.23 -6.75 -14.24
CA TYR A 5 13.85 -6.71 -13.71
C TYR A 5 12.85 -7.40 -14.64
N GLN A 6 13.06 -8.66 -14.96
CA GLN A 6 12.18 -9.40 -15.87
C GLN A 6 10.91 -9.87 -15.20
N ILE A 7 9.78 -9.62 -15.86
CA ILE A 7 8.47 -10.15 -15.46
C ILE A 7 8.40 -11.63 -15.87
N ARG A 8 7.92 -12.48 -14.95
CA ARG A 8 7.81 -13.92 -15.16
C ARG A 8 6.67 -14.23 -16.14
N GLU A 9 6.90 -15.04 -17.18
CA GLU A 9 5.82 -15.41 -18.11
C GLU A 9 4.69 -16.25 -17.46
N GLY A 10 5.01 -16.99 -16.40
CA GLY A 10 4.08 -17.81 -15.62
C GLY A 10 3.71 -17.24 -14.24
N PHE A 11 3.65 -15.92 -14.06
CA PHE A 11 3.08 -15.35 -12.82
C PHE A 11 1.61 -15.78 -12.66
N THR A 12 1.10 -15.75 -11.44
CA THR A 12 -0.33 -16.01 -11.17
C THR A 12 -1.04 -14.70 -10.85
N ALA A 13 -1.96 -14.28 -11.71
CA ALA A 13 -2.73 -13.05 -11.51
C ALA A 13 -4.20 -13.36 -11.18
N ASN A 14 -4.71 -12.77 -10.10
CA ASN A 14 -6.08 -12.91 -9.66
C ASN A 14 -6.70 -11.54 -9.37
N VAL A 15 -7.93 -11.32 -9.85
CA VAL A 15 -8.74 -10.18 -9.43
C VAL A 15 -9.78 -10.66 -8.44
N ILE A 16 -9.65 -10.22 -7.20
CA ILE A 16 -10.63 -10.45 -6.15
C ILE A 16 -11.54 -9.23 -6.03
N HIS A 17 -12.78 -9.44 -5.61
CA HIS A 17 -13.72 -8.36 -5.33
C HIS A 17 -13.99 -8.35 -3.83
N VAL A 18 -13.61 -7.27 -3.15
CA VAL A 18 -13.57 -7.20 -1.69
C VAL A 18 -14.63 -6.25 -1.15
N GLY A 19 -15.12 -6.56 0.04
CA GLY A 19 -16.09 -5.74 0.75
C GLY A 19 -17.48 -5.74 0.11
N ASN A 20 -18.36 -4.90 0.67
CA ASN A 20 -19.72 -4.71 0.19
C ASN A 20 -19.73 -3.91 -1.13
N GLU A 21 -18.75 -3.03 -1.32
CA GLU A 21 -18.60 -2.26 -2.57
C GLU A 21 -18.04 -3.10 -3.72
N GLN A 22 -17.68 -4.37 -3.48
CA GLN A 22 -17.10 -5.30 -4.45
C GLN A 22 -15.91 -4.65 -5.19
N THR A 23 -15.05 -3.98 -4.44
CA THR A 23 -13.93 -3.24 -5.02
C THR A 23 -12.94 -4.24 -5.61
N PRO A 24 -12.57 -4.13 -6.90
CA PRO A 24 -11.57 -5.01 -7.46
C PRO A 24 -10.20 -4.72 -6.86
N VAL A 25 -9.48 -5.77 -6.49
CA VAL A 25 -8.07 -5.74 -6.07
C VAL A 25 -7.33 -6.77 -6.91
N LEU A 26 -6.25 -6.35 -7.56
CA LEU A 26 -5.41 -7.24 -8.36
C LEU A 26 -4.26 -7.75 -7.49
N ILE A 27 -4.10 -9.07 -7.43
CA ILE A 27 -2.99 -9.74 -6.76
C ILE A 27 -2.23 -10.53 -7.83
N ILE A 28 -0.94 -10.30 -7.94
CA ILE A 28 -0.04 -11.01 -8.84
C ILE A 28 1.06 -11.67 -8.02
N ASP A 29 1.04 -13.00 -7.98
CA ASP A 29 2.06 -13.80 -7.33
C ASP A 29 3.17 -14.16 -8.31
N ASP A 30 4.39 -14.23 -7.78
CA ASP A 30 5.58 -14.61 -8.53
C ASP A 30 5.85 -13.65 -9.70
N PHE A 31 5.64 -12.34 -9.47
CA PHE A 31 5.60 -11.29 -10.48
C PHE A 31 6.90 -11.18 -11.29
N LEU A 32 8.04 -11.03 -10.62
CA LEU A 32 9.35 -11.05 -11.27
C LEU A 32 9.92 -12.47 -11.38
N MET A 33 10.83 -12.65 -12.33
CA MET A 33 11.67 -13.84 -12.40
C MET A 33 12.53 -13.99 -11.14
N SER A 34 13.05 -12.89 -10.61
CA SER A 34 13.76 -12.81 -9.34
C SER A 34 13.62 -11.40 -8.75
N ILE A 35 13.53 -11.31 -7.43
CA ILE A 35 13.56 -10.04 -6.68
C ILE A 35 14.97 -9.70 -6.15
N GLU A 36 15.97 -10.56 -6.40
CA GLU A 36 17.30 -10.41 -5.81
C GLU A 36 18.03 -9.13 -6.24
N ALA A 37 17.99 -8.77 -7.53
CA ALA A 37 18.60 -7.52 -7.98
C ALA A 37 18.00 -6.29 -7.29
N LEU A 38 16.68 -6.32 -7.06
CA LEU A 38 15.94 -5.26 -6.38
C LEU A 38 16.30 -5.18 -4.90
N LYS A 39 16.39 -6.34 -4.23
CA LYS A 39 16.86 -6.45 -2.83
C LYS A 39 18.29 -5.96 -2.68
N GLN A 40 19.21 -6.40 -3.54
CA GLN A 40 20.62 -5.97 -3.48
C GLN A 40 20.78 -4.47 -3.66
N CYS A 41 19.98 -3.87 -4.55
CA CYS A 41 19.93 -2.42 -4.70
C CYS A 41 19.48 -1.74 -3.40
N ALA A 42 18.38 -2.22 -2.79
CA ALA A 42 17.91 -1.70 -1.50
C ALA A 42 18.93 -1.87 -0.36
N TYR A 43 19.75 -2.92 -0.40
CA TYR A 43 20.70 -3.25 0.66
C TYR A 43 22.00 -2.44 0.60
N ASN A 44 22.45 -2.09 -0.60
CA ASN A 44 23.83 -1.64 -0.80
C ASN A 44 23.92 -0.29 -1.53
N ASP A 45 22.91 0.08 -2.33
CA ASP A 45 23.05 1.15 -3.33
C ASP A 45 22.18 2.39 -3.04
N VAL A 46 21.39 2.37 -1.97
CA VAL A 46 20.46 3.44 -1.63
C VAL A 46 20.49 3.81 -0.14
N ASP A 47 20.28 5.09 0.14
CA ASP A 47 20.14 5.59 1.50
C ASP A 47 18.67 5.80 1.83
N PHE A 48 18.18 5.10 2.85
CA PHE A 48 16.85 5.31 3.42
C PHE A 48 16.84 6.57 4.29
N LYS A 49 15.83 7.41 4.10
CA LYS A 49 15.63 8.62 4.89
C LYS A 49 14.23 8.63 5.48
N GLN A 50 14.09 9.19 6.68
CA GLN A 50 12.78 9.37 7.30
C GLN A 50 11.87 10.13 6.33
N ASP A 51 10.66 9.62 6.11
CA ASP A 51 9.68 10.35 5.32
C ASP A 51 9.16 11.54 6.12
N GLN A 52 9.40 12.75 5.61
CA GLN A 52 8.94 14.00 6.22
C GLN A 52 7.71 14.60 5.54
N TYR A 53 7.30 14.02 4.40
CA TYR A 53 6.32 14.63 3.51
C TYR A 53 5.01 13.86 3.46
N SER A 54 5.00 12.59 3.89
CA SER A 54 3.79 11.77 3.99
C SER A 54 3.56 11.28 5.41
N PHE A 55 2.45 10.55 5.61
CA PHE A 55 2.14 9.87 6.88
C PHE A 55 2.73 8.47 6.98
N TYR A 56 3.60 8.06 6.05
CA TYR A 56 4.23 6.75 6.11
C TYR A 56 5.08 6.59 7.40
N PRO A 57 4.87 5.54 8.22
CA PRO A 57 5.50 5.40 9.54
C PRO A 57 6.92 4.81 9.45
N GLY A 58 7.76 5.41 8.62
CA GLY A 58 9.16 5.02 8.57
C GLY A 58 9.98 5.70 7.49
N CYS A 59 11.00 4.99 7.01
CA CYS A 59 11.96 5.52 6.05
C CYS A 59 11.70 5.02 4.63
N ARG A 60 12.06 5.86 3.67
CA ARG A 60 11.84 5.62 2.24
C ARG A 60 13.05 6.08 1.43
N THR A 61 13.20 5.48 0.25
CA THR A 61 14.18 5.93 -0.76
C THR A 61 13.72 5.53 -2.15
N ARG A 62 14.22 6.22 -3.18
CA ARG A 62 13.69 6.11 -4.55
C ARG A 62 13.94 4.70 -5.11
N LEU A 63 12.96 4.17 -5.84
CA LEU A 63 13.12 2.93 -6.61
C LEU A 63 14.06 3.13 -7.81
N PRO A 64 14.72 2.06 -8.30
CA PRO A 64 15.41 2.09 -9.58
C PRO A 64 14.44 2.43 -10.71
N ASP A 65 14.80 3.39 -11.56
CA ASP A 65 13.94 3.86 -12.64
C ASP A 65 13.59 2.74 -13.64
N GLU A 66 14.55 1.87 -13.92
CA GLU A 66 14.36 0.72 -14.81
C GLU A 66 13.30 -0.25 -14.25
N TYR A 67 13.35 -0.55 -12.95
CA TYR A 67 12.37 -1.40 -12.28
C TYR A 67 10.98 -0.77 -12.32
N ALA A 68 10.86 0.49 -11.92
CA ALA A 68 9.57 1.17 -11.87
C ALA A 68 8.93 1.28 -13.27
N ASN A 69 9.72 1.63 -14.29
CA ASN A 69 9.27 1.68 -15.67
C ASN A 69 8.82 0.31 -16.19
N THR A 70 9.57 -0.75 -15.87
CA THR A 70 9.22 -2.13 -16.27
C THR A 70 7.89 -2.55 -15.67
N CYS A 71 7.68 -2.31 -14.36
CA CYS A 71 6.43 -2.60 -13.69
C CYS A 71 5.27 -1.82 -14.29
N LEU A 72 5.40 -0.49 -14.39
CA LEU A 72 4.31 0.36 -14.85
C LEU A 72 3.93 0.04 -16.29
N ASN A 73 4.90 -0.06 -17.22
CA ASN A 73 4.61 -0.38 -18.61
C ASN A 73 3.81 -1.67 -18.77
N PHE A 74 4.08 -2.67 -17.92
CA PHE A 74 3.33 -3.92 -17.91
C PHE A 74 1.93 -3.80 -17.30
N LEU A 75 1.82 -3.13 -16.15
CA LEU A 75 0.59 -3.12 -15.35
C LEU A 75 -0.49 -2.16 -15.87
N LEU A 76 -0.10 -1.08 -16.56
CA LEU A 76 -1.02 0.00 -16.97
C LEU A 76 -2.19 -0.48 -17.82
N GLY A 77 -1.97 -1.44 -18.73
CA GLY A 77 -3.05 -2.02 -19.54
C GLY A 77 -4.06 -2.82 -18.70
N GLY A 78 -3.56 -3.60 -17.73
CA GLY A 78 -4.38 -4.36 -16.79
C GLY A 78 -5.21 -3.45 -15.89
N ILE A 79 -4.60 -2.40 -15.32
CA ILE A 79 -5.28 -1.40 -14.50
C ILE A 79 -6.43 -0.74 -15.28
N ARG A 80 -6.17 -0.29 -16.52
CA ARG A 80 -7.21 0.31 -17.37
C ARG A 80 -8.40 -0.62 -17.57
N LYS A 81 -8.13 -1.90 -17.86
CA LYS A 81 -9.17 -2.90 -18.13
C LYS A 81 -9.97 -3.24 -16.89
N ILE A 82 -9.31 -3.52 -15.77
CA ILE A 82 -9.95 -3.95 -14.51
C ILE A 82 -10.83 -2.84 -13.94
N TYR A 83 -10.32 -1.60 -13.91
CA TYR A 83 -11.02 -0.46 -13.35
C TYR A 83 -11.84 0.34 -14.38
N GLN A 84 -11.98 -0.21 -15.60
CA GLN A 84 -12.82 0.33 -16.68
C GLN A 84 -12.59 1.83 -16.93
N LEU A 85 -11.32 2.24 -16.95
CA LEU A 85 -10.94 3.65 -17.12
C LEU A 85 -11.44 4.17 -18.47
N GLN A 86 -12.22 5.25 -18.43
CA GLN A 86 -12.84 5.84 -19.61
C GLN A 86 -11.95 6.91 -20.26
N GLY A 87 -12.03 7.00 -21.59
CA GLY A 87 -11.36 8.05 -22.37
C GLY A 87 -9.83 7.91 -22.46
N ASN A 88 -9.20 8.98 -22.95
CA ASN A 88 -7.74 9.04 -23.18
C ASN A 88 -6.98 9.58 -21.96
N VAL A 89 -7.41 9.25 -20.74
CA VAL A 89 -6.68 9.61 -19.51
C VAL A 89 -5.26 9.04 -19.57
N LYS A 90 -4.25 9.84 -19.25
CA LYS A 90 -2.83 9.47 -19.30
C LYS A 90 -2.33 9.03 -17.92
N PRO A 91 -1.46 8.01 -17.86
CA PRO A 91 -0.87 7.62 -16.59
C PRO A 91 0.17 8.66 -16.15
N HIS A 92 0.12 9.02 -14.88
CA HIS A 92 1.06 9.92 -14.22
C HIS A 92 1.61 9.20 -12.99
N PRO A 93 2.71 8.45 -13.14
CA PRO A 93 3.36 7.79 -12.02
C PRO A 93 4.03 8.79 -11.10
N TYR A 94 3.94 8.55 -9.78
CA TYR A 94 4.63 9.35 -8.77
C TYR A 94 4.85 8.53 -7.50
N ASN A 95 5.64 9.07 -6.57
CA ASN A 95 5.95 8.44 -5.28
C ASN A 95 6.44 6.98 -5.44
N LEU A 96 7.52 6.80 -6.20
CA LEU A 96 8.13 5.50 -6.52
C LEU A 96 9.24 5.20 -5.51
N TYR A 97 8.91 4.48 -4.44
CA TYR A 97 9.78 4.34 -3.26
C TYR A 97 9.91 2.90 -2.76
N TYR A 98 11.14 2.51 -2.41
CA TYR A 98 11.34 1.52 -1.36
C TYR A 98 10.85 2.08 -0.04
N SER A 99 10.26 1.23 0.79
CA SER A 99 9.68 1.64 2.06
C SER A 99 9.98 0.60 3.15
N LEU A 100 10.34 1.08 4.34
CA LEU A 100 10.56 0.29 5.56
C LEU A 100 9.83 0.94 6.73
N ILE A 101 9.14 0.14 7.55
CA ILE A 101 8.51 0.64 8.76
C ILE A 101 9.59 0.75 9.83
N THR A 102 9.73 1.92 10.45
CA THR A 102 10.80 2.17 11.43
C THR A 102 10.34 2.83 12.71
N LEU A 103 9.13 3.40 12.73
CA LEU A 103 8.59 3.99 13.95
C LEU A 103 8.09 2.90 14.89
N ALA A 104 8.41 3.03 16.17
CA ALA A 104 7.78 2.22 17.19
C ALA A 104 6.38 2.78 17.50
N GLU A 105 5.51 1.94 18.09
CA GLU A 105 4.11 2.29 18.31
C GLU A 105 3.91 3.58 19.12
N GLN A 106 4.75 3.81 20.13
CA GLN A 106 4.70 5.01 20.96
C GLN A 106 5.03 6.31 20.21
N ASP A 107 5.71 6.21 19.07
CA ASP A 107 6.13 7.36 18.25
C ASP A 107 5.13 7.67 17.12
N LEU A 108 4.06 6.89 17.01
CA LEU A 108 3.02 7.09 15.99
C LEU A 108 2.20 8.34 16.28
N VAL A 109 1.93 9.13 15.24
CA VAL A 109 0.92 10.20 15.31
C VAL A 109 -0.50 9.64 15.12
N PRO A 110 -1.57 10.34 15.54
CA PRO A 110 -2.94 9.80 15.52
C PRO A 110 -3.40 9.22 14.17
N LEU A 111 -3.07 9.88 13.05
CA LEU A 111 -3.43 9.38 11.71
C LEU A 111 -2.70 8.10 11.28
N GLN A 112 -1.59 7.73 11.94
CA GLN A 112 -0.89 6.46 11.72
C GLN A 112 -1.47 5.31 12.56
N ARG A 113 -2.39 5.61 13.48
CA ARG A 113 -3.03 4.65 14.39
C ARG A 113 -4.39 4.16 13.89
N ILE A 114 -4.80 4.59 12.70
CA ILE A 114 -6.06 4.22 12.06
C ILE A 114 -5.83 3.81 10.59
N PRO A 115 -6.75 3.07 9.97
CA PRO A 115 -6.70 2.82 8.53
C PRO A 115 -6.75 4.15 7.76
N HIS A 116 -5.93 4.24 6.71
CA HIS A 116 -5.79 5.42 5.88
C HIS A 116 -6.27 5.15 4.46
N PHE A 117 -6.34 6.22 3.68
CA PHE A 117 -6.48 6.20 2.24
C PHE A 117 -5.48 7.22 1.68
N ASP A 118 -4.89 6.95 0.52
CA ASP A 118 -3.81 7.75 -0.07
C ASP A 118 -4.33 9.08 -0.63
N THR A 119 -5.53 9.03 -1.23
CA THR A 119 -6.20 10.17 -1.85
C THR A 119 -7.67 9.86 -2.07
N ASN A 120 -8.49 10.90 -2.19
CA ASN A 120 -9.90 10.79 -2.56
C ASN A 120 -10.14 10.82 -4.08
N TYR A 121 -9.07 10.91 -4.89
CA TYR A 121 -9.14 10.85 -6.34
C TYR A 121 -9.50 9.44 -6.84
N HIS A 122 -10.48 9.36 -7.75
CA HIS A 122 -11.06 8.08 -8.17
C HIS A 122 -10.12 7.22 -9.03
N TYR A 123 -9.28 7.86 -9.86
CA TYR A 123 -8.36 7.18 -10.78
C TYR A 123 -6.91 7.17 -10.26
N HIS A 124 -6.78 7.01 -8.95
CA HIS A 124 -5.51 6.82 -8.27
C HIS A 124 -5.37 5.37 -7.81
N PHE A 125 -4.22 4.75 -8.10
CA PHE A 125 -3.93 3.37 -7.74
C PHE A 125 -2.61 3.25 -6.99
N ALA A 126 -2.67 2.53 -5.87
CA ALA A 126 -1.51 2.08 -5.12
C ALA A 126 -1.05 0.73 -5.66
N ILE A 127 0.25 0.60 -5.87
CA ILE A 127 0.92 -0.64 -6.31
C ILE A 127 1.97 -0.97 -5.25
N LEU A 128 1.84 -2.14 -4.63
CA LEU A 128 2.69 -2.61 -3.56
C LEU A 128 3.34 -3.94 -3.95
N HIS A 129 4.67 -4.02 -3.93
CA HIS A 129 5.41 -5.25 -4.21
C HIS A 129 6.22 -5.67 -2.98
N TYR A 130 5.98 -6.89 -2.50
CA TYR A 130 6.62 -7.47 -1.32
C TYR A 130 7.97 -8.10 -1.67
N LEU A 131 9.05 -7.69 -1.00
CA LEU A 131 10.43 -7.96 -1.43
C LEU A 131 11.28 -8.78 -0.47
N ASP A 132 10.76 -9.15 0.70
CA ASP A 132 11.49 -9.96 1.67
C ASP A 132 10.96 -11.41 1.65
N ASP A 133 11.81 -12.34 2.07
CA ASP A 133 11.48 -13.78 2.16
C ASP A 133 10.95 -14.15 3.55
N LYS A 134 11.13 -13.27 4.55
CA LYS A 134 10.66 -13.46 5.92
C LYS A 134 9.15 -13.24 6.04
N PRO A 135 8.51 -13.84 7.05
CA PRO A 135 7.13 -13.52 7.36
C PRO A 135 7.03 -12.07 7.84
N HIS A 136 6.14 -11.32 7.21
CA HIS A 136 5.84 -9.92 7.54
C HIS A 136 4.34 -9.66 7.51
N GLY A 137 3.94 -8.50 8.01
CA GLY A 137 2.58 -8.00 7.93
C GLY A 137 2.05 -7.85 6.50
N GLY A 138 0.84 -8.32 6.26
CA GLY A 138 0.13 -8.12 5.00
C GLY A 138 -0.47 -6.70 4.86
N THR A 139 -1.44 -6.57 3.97
CA THR A 139 -2.28 -5.37 3.84
C THR A 139 -3.70 -5.70 4.29
N GLY A 140 -4.19 -4.98 5.28
CA GLY A 140 -5.57 -5.05 5.74
C GLY A 140 -6.44 -4.03 5.03
N LEU A 141 -7.66 -4.44 4.68
CA LEU A 141 -8.68 -3.60 4.08
C LEU A 141 -9.81 -3.40 5.07
N PHE A 142 -10.18 -2.14 5.30
CA PHE A 142 -11.01 -1.75 6.42
C PHE A 142 -12.27 -1.04 5.96
N ARG A 143 -13.33 -1.17 6.76
CA ARG A 143 -14.57 -0.42 6.64
C ARG A 143 -14.72 0.45 7.88
N HIS A 144 -15.04 1.72 7.69
CA HIS A 144 -15.40 2.60 8.80
C HIS A 144 -16.83 2.27 9.26
N LYS A 145 -17.00 1.77 10.48
CA LYS A 145 -18.24 1.18 10.98
C LYS A 145 -19.40 2.18 11.01
N GLN A 146 -19.14 3.40 11.47
CA GLN A 146 -20.18 4.42 11.65
C GLN A 146 -20.80 4.89 10.33
N THR A 147 -19.99 4.99 9.26
CA THR A 147 -20.47 5.46 7.94
C THR A 147 -20.71 4.32 6.96
N GLY A 148 -20.22 3.12 7.26
CA GLY A 148 -20.22 1.97 6.35
C GLY A 148 -19.28 2.12 5.15
N PHE A 149 -18.42 3.14 5.12
CA PHE A 149 -17.55 3.41 3.96
C PHE A 149 -16.34 2.48 3.93
N GLU A 150 -16.09 1.90 2.76
CA GLU A 150 -14.85 1.17 2.45
C GLU A 150 -13.92 2.05 1.61
N ARG A 151 -14.50 2.92 0.76
CA ARG A 151 -13.76 3.89 -0.07
C ARG A 151 -14.13 5.34 0.27
N ILE A 152 -13.13 6.20 0.37
CA ILE A 152 -13.28 7.63 0.66
C ILE A 152 -13.03 8.46 -0.61
N ASN A 153 -14.09 8.78 -1.34
CA ASN A 153 -14.03 9.70 -2.49
C ASN A 153 -14.34 11.16 -2.07
N GLU A 154 -14.28 12.10 -3.01
CA GLU A 154 -14.60 13.52 -2.78
C GLU A 154 -15.92 13.74 -2.05
N GLN A 155 -16.97 13.01 -2.43
CA GLN A 155 -18.32 13.16 -1.85
C GLN A 155 -18.42 12.61 -0.42
N ARG A 156 -17.61 11.59 -0.09
CA ARG A 156 -17.62 10.90 1.21
C ARG A 156 -16.65 11.50 2.22
N LYS A 157 -15.61 12.21 1.75
CA LYS A 157 -14.49 12.69 2.56
C LYS A 157 -14.94 13.52 3.77
N GLN A 158 -15.81 14.52 3.56
CA GLN A 158 -16.25 15.39 4.64
C GLN A 158 -17.00 14.59 5.71
N THR A 159 -17.98 13.78 5.30
CA THR A 159 -18.75 12.93 6.22
C THR A 159 -17.88 11.95 7.00
N TYR A 160 -16.85 11.39 6.36
CA TYR A 160 -15.88 10.52 7.03
C TYR A 160 -15.10 11.26 8.12
N PHE A 161 -14.49 12.40 7.79
CA PHE A 161 -13.72 13.18 8.76
C PHE A 161 -14.57 13.76 9.89
N ASP A 162 -15.78 14.25 9.60
CA ASP A 162 -16.72 14.72 10.63
C ASP A 162 -17.14 13.60 11.58
N SER A 163 -17.22 12.37 11.09
CA SER A 163 -17.53 11.21 11.93
C SER A 163 -16.34 10.81 12.81
N LEU A 164 -15.12 10.83 12.27
CA LEU A 164 -13.91 10.57 13.05
C LEU A 164 -13.71 11.62 14.13
N GLN A 165 -13.84 12.91 13.77
CA GLN A 165 -13.66 14.01 14.71
C GLN A 165 -14.64 13.90 15.88
N ARG A 166 -15.93 13.68 15.60
CA ARG A 166 -16.93 13.48 16.67
C ARG A 166 -16.61 12.30 17.58
N HIS A 167 -16.05 11.22 17.04
CA HIS A 167 -15.64 10.10 17.88
C HIS A 167 -14.45 10.47 18.77
N PHE A 168 -13.43 11.12 18.21
CA PHE A 168 -12.25 11.56 18.97
C PHE A 168 -12.59 12.61 20.03
N ASP A 169 -13.51 13.53 19.74
CA ASP A 169 -13.98 14.52 20.71
C ASP A 169 -14.69 13.86 21.91
N ALA A 170 -15.38 12.74 21.68
CA ALA A 170 -16.16 12.04 22.70
C ALA A 170 -15.36 10.98 23.47
N HIS A 171 -14.37 10.33 22.85
CA HIS A 171 -13.67 9.16 23.42
C HIS A 171 -12.15 9.33 23.52
N GLY A 172 -11.59 10.42 22.98
CA GLY A 172 -10.15 10.63 22.85
C GLY A 172 -9.57 10.04 21.57
N GLU A 173 -8.28 10.28 21.35
CA GLU A 173 -7.53 9.71 20.23
C GLU A 173 -7.29 8.20 20.43
N PRO A 174 -7.11 7.42 19.35
CA PRO A 174 -6.75 6.01 19.45
C PRO A 174 -5.42 5.82 20.19
N GLU A 175 -5.30 4.68 20.88
CA GLU A 175 -4.05 4.24 21.50
C GLU A 175 -2.91 4.27 20.48
N ALA A 176 -1.71 4.62 20.95
CA ALA A 176 -0.49 4.64 20.15
C ALA A 176 -0.07 3.22 19.76
N LYS A 177 -0.78 2.64 18.78
CA LYS A 177 -0.63 1.30 18.23
C LYS A 177 -0.96 1.29 16.75
N TYR A 178 -0.41 0.33 16.02
CA TYR A 178 -0.85 0.09 14.65
C TYR A 178 -2.27 -0.48 14.62
N CYS A 179 -3.10 0.00 13.69
CA CYS A 179 -4.41 -0.61 13.45
C CYS A 179 -4.23 -1.88 12.59
N ILE A 180 -4.22 -3.03 13.26
CA ILE A 180 -3.98 -4.35 12.66
C ILE A 180 -5.19 -5.29 12.74
N GLU A 181 -6.26 -4.87 13.41
CA GLU A 181 -7.48 -5.67 13.61
C GLU A 181 -8.72 -4.77 13.69
N SER A 182 -9.90 -5.40 13.73
CA SER A 182 -11.15 -4.67 13.96
C SER A 182 -11.18 -4.04 15.35
N ASN A 183 -11.67 -2.81 15.45
CA ASN A 183 -11.88 -2.09 16.71
C ASN A 183 -13.25 -1.39 16.71
N GLU A 184 -13.52 -0.48 17.64
CA GLU A 184 -14.82 0.20 17.72
C GLU A 184 -15.14 1.06 16.47
N LEU A 185 -14.12 1.63 15.82
CA LEU A 185 -14.26 2.52 14.65
C LEU A 185 -14.22 1.76 13.32
N PHE A 186 -13.40 0.71 13.24
CA PHE A 186 -13.07 0.07 11.98
C PHE A 186 -13.30 -1.45 12.03
N GLU A 187 -13.76 -1.99 10.92
CA GLU A 187 -13.89 -3.42 10.67
C GLU A 187 -12.81 -3.81 9.66
N LEU A 188 -11.89 -4.68 10.05
CA LEU A 188 -11.00 -5.40 9.14
C LEU A 188 -11.82 -6.50 8.46
N TYR A 189 -12.21 -6.28 7.20
CA TYR A 189 -13.09 -7.21 6.48
C TYR A 189 -12.33 -8.09 5.47
N TYR A 190 -11.09 -7.74 5.14
CA TYR A 190 -10.25 -8.54 4.25
C TYR A 190 -8.76 -8.30 4.53
N GLN A 191 -7.94 -9.35 4.41
CA GLN A 191 -6.50 -9.26 4.54
C GLN A 191 -5.83 -9.91 3.34
N ILE A 192 -4.83 -9.21 2.79
CA ILE A 192 -3.94 -9.71 1.74
C ILE A 192 -2.64 -10.10 2.42
N ASP A 193 -2.39 -11.40 2.50
CA ASP A 193 -1.18 -11.91 3.13
C ASP A 193 0.08 -11.44 2.42
N TYR A 194 1.11 -11.21 3.22
CA TYR A 194 2.46 -11.01 2.71
C TYR A 194 2.94 -12.29 2.04
N LYS A 195 3.46 -12.17 0.82
CA LYS A 195 4.12 -13.25 0.09
C LYS A 195 5.31 -12.65 -0.67
N PRO A 196 6.51 -13.24 -0.61
CA PRO A 196 7.64 -12.74 -1.38
C PRO A 196 7.29 -12.68 -2.87
N ASN A 197 7.69 -11.61 -3.56
CA ASN A 197 7.43 -11.41 -4.99
C ASN A 197 5.93 -11.36 -5.38
N ARG A 198 5.07 -11.03 -4.41
CA ARG A 198 3.65 -10.69 -4.66
C ARG A 198 3.51 -9.19 -4.86
N LEU A 199 2.86 -8.83 -5.95
CA LEU A 199 2.47 -7.47 -6.28
C LEU A 199 0.95 -7.31 -6.10
N VAL A 200 0.53 -6.24 -5.46
CA VAL A 200 -0.88 -5.94 -5.14
C VAL A 200 -1.24 -4.57 -5.71
N ILE A 201 -2.40 -4.45 -6.33
CA ILE A 201 -2.93 -3.17 -6.85
C ILE A 201 -4.36 -2.96 -6.39
N TYR A 202 -4.61 -1.82 -5.77
CA TYR A 202 -5.93 -1.38 -5.33
C TYR A 202 -6.11 0.13 -5.53
N PRO A 203 -7.35 0.65 -5.59
CA PRO A 203 -7.59 2.09 -5.62
C PRO A 203 -7.10 2.71 -4.31
N GLY A 204 -6.26 3.76 -4.34
CA GLY A 204 -5.73 4.33 -3.09
C GLY A 204 -6.77 5.13 -2.29
N ASN A 205 -8.01 5.27 -2.79
CA ASN A 205 -9.13 5.75 -1.99
C ASN A 205 -9.81 4.65 -1.15
N LEU A 206 -9.33 3.41 -1.20
CA LEU A 206 -9.76 2.30 -0.35
C LEU A 206 -9.12 2.43 1.04
N LEU A 207 -9.90 2.27 2.11
CA LEU A 207 -9.38 2.30 3.48
C LEU A 207 -8.53 1.06 3.74
N HIS A 208 -7.28 1.27 4.14
CA HIS A 208 -6.32 0.20 4.34
C HIS A 208 -5.28 0.54 5.41
N SER A 209 -4.63 -0.50 5.94
CA SER A 209 -3.50 -0.39 6.84
C SER A 209 -2.53 -1.54 6.59
N THR A 210 -1.27 -1.38 6.98
CA THR A 210 -0.38 -2.55 7.08
C THR A 210 -0.76 -3.32 8.34
N ILE A 211 -0.87 -4.65 8.24
CA ILE A 211 -1.08 -5.52 9.42
C ILE A 211 0.28 -5.73 10.10
N VAL A 212 0.81 -4.65 10.66
CA VAL A 212 2.19 -4.59 11.16
C VAL A 212 2.41 -5.65 12.22
N ASN A 213 3.42 -6.50 12.01
CA ASN A 213 3.98 -7.33 13.07
C ASN A 213 5.21 -6.60 13.65
N THR A 214 5.09 -6.09 14.88
CA THR A 214 6.15 -5.29 15.52
C THR A 214 7.45 -6.06 15.74
N GLU A 215 7.43 -7.39 15.75
CA GLU A 215 8.63 -8.23 15.90
C GLU A 215 9.42 -8.37 14.60
N THR A 216 8.76 -8.27 13.44
CA THR A 216 9.38 -8.54 12.13
C THR A 216 9.43 -7.31 11.23
N ASP A 217 8.52 -6.36 11.38
CA ASP A 217 8.31 -5.30 10.39
C ASP A 217 9.03 -4.01 10.73
N VAL A 218 9.16 -3.70 12.03
CA VAL A 218 9.71 -2.43 12.53
C VAL A 218 11.24 -2.51 12.60
N SER A 219 11.90 -2.11 11.52
CA SER A 219 13.37 -2.08 11.44
C SER A 219 13.84 -1.15 10.33
N ALA A 220 14.91 -0.41 10.60
CA ALA A 220 15.60 0.41 9.59
C ALA A 220 16.59 -0.40 8.73
N ASP A 221 16.87 -1.66 9.07
CA ASP A 221 17.72 -2.54 8.26
C ASP A 221 16.88 -3.19 7.16
N PRO A 222 17.11 -2.90 5.87
CA PRO A 222 16.34 -3.48 4.76
C PRO A 222 16.47 -5.01 4.66
N LYS A 223 17.47 -5.63 5.30
CA LYS A 223 17.63 -7.10 5.35
C LYS A 223 16.79 -7.76 6.46
N GLN A 224 16.21 -6.98 7.36
CA GLN A 224 15.47 -7.47 8.52
C GLN A 224 14.02 -6.98 8.54
N GLY A 225 13.81 -5.70 8.20
CA GLY A 225 12.50 -5.07 8.22
C GLY A 225 11.65 -5.46 7.02
N ARG A 226 10.38 -5.04 7.09
CA ARG A 226 9.41 -5.27 6.03
C ARG A 226 9.73 -4.39 4.81
N LEU A 227 10.55 -4.91 3.90
CA LEU A 227 10.93 -4.22 2.67
C LEU A 227 9.83 -4.35 1.61
N THR A 228 9.36 -3.21 1.11
CA THR A 228 8.41 -3.14 -0.01
C THR A 228 8.81 -2.11 -1.05
N ALA A 229 8.43 -2.35 -2.30
CA ALA A 229 8.41 -1.33 -3.35
C ALA A 229 6.99 -0.80 -3.52
N ASN A 230 6.81 0.50 -3.32
CA ASN A 230 5.53 1.18 -3.38
C ASN A 230 5.58 2.14 -4.58
N MET A 231 4.58 2.05 -5.45
CA MET A 231 4.43 2.90 -6.62
C MET A 231 3.00 3.41 -6.68
N PHE A 232 2.81 4.65 -7.11
CA PHE A 232 1.49 5.22 -7.30
C PHE A 232 1.32 5.70 -8.74
N VAL A 233 0.10 5.59 -9.24
CA VAL A 233 -0.26 6.10 -10.56
C VAL A 233 -1.63 6.76 -10.53
N ASP A 234 -1.68 8.00 -10.99
CA ASP A 234 -2.92 8.69 -11.34
C ASP A 234 -3.21 8.54 -12.83
N PHE A 235 -4.48 8.42 -13.23
CA PHE A 235 -4.90 8.57 -14.62
C PHE A 235 -5.70 9.86 -14.80
N LYS A 236 -5.11 10.86 -15.46
CA LYS A 236 -5.66 12.22 -15.64
C LYS A 236 -5.83 12.58 -17.10
#